data_AF-A0A7G8FNH2-F1
#
_entry.id   AF-A0A7G8FNH2-F1
#
_cell.length_a   1.000
_cell.length_b   1.000
_cell.length_c   1.000
_cell.angle_alpha   90.00
_cell.angle_beta   90.00
_cell.angle_gamma   90.00
#
_symmetry.space_group_name_H-M   'P 1'
#
loop_
_entity.id
_entity.type
_entity.pdbx_description
1 polymer ?
#
loop_
_entity_poly.entity_id
_entity_poly.type
_entity_poly.pdbx_seq_one_letter_code
_entity_poly.pdbx_strand_id
1 'polypeptide(L)' 'MTSSQLTKPRPAEDTLIDALRGCRDVKELKALEQRLASTTDAPPLFTWICDLLVARRISRGLAARLLFELHNGDST' A
#
# COMPACT_ATOMS: atom_id res chain seq x y z
N MET A 1 7.35 26.39 -11.66
CA MET A 1 8.46 25.64 -11.01
C MET A 1 7.93 24.26 -10.65
N THR A 2 8.16 23.27 -11.52
CA THR A 2 7.75 21.88 -11.30
C THR A 2 8.71 21.25 -10.31
N SER A 3 8.29 21.13 -9.05
CA SER A 3 9.05 20.50 -7.98
C SER A 3 9.02 18.98 -8.18
N SER A 4 9.92 18.47 -9.02
CA SER A 4 10.28 17.06 -9.02
C SER A 4 11.14 16.79 -7.79
N GLN A 5 10.51 16.75 -6.61
CA GLN A 5 11.15 16.20 -5.43
C GLN A 5 11.35 14.70 -5.69
N LEU A 6 12.59 14.40 -6.07
CA LEU A 6 13.20 13.08 -6.09
C LEU A 6 13.11 12.51 -4.67
N THR A 7 11.97 11.95 -4.30
CA THR A 7 11.81 11.19 -3.06
C THR A 7 12.65 9.94 -3.21
N LYS A 8 13.86 9.97 -2.64
CA LYS A 8 14.55 8.73 -2.27
C LYS A 8 13.50 7.88 -1.56
N PRO A 9 13.24 6.63 -2.01
CA PRO A 9 12.31 5.79 -1.29
C PRO A 9 12.85 5.69 0.13
N ARG A 10 12.07 6.19 1.09
CA ARG A 10 12.44 6.06 2.49
C ARG A 10 12.49 4.55 2.74
N PRO A 11 13.45 4.01 3.51
CA PRO A 11 13.56 2.57 3.73
C PRO A 11 12.24 1.91 4.22
N ALA A 12 11.34 2.70 4.83
CA ALA A 12 9.98 2.29 5.18
C ALA A 12 9.06 2.04 3.96
N GLU A 13 9.21 2.76 2.86
CA GLU A 13 8.42 2.59 1.62
C GLU A 13 8.76 1.26 0.93
N ASP A 14 10.05 0.97 0.71
CA ASP A 14 10.47 -0.31 0.13
C ASP A 14 10.06 -1.49 1.02
N THR A 15 10.20 -1.35 2.34
CA THR A 15 9.72 -2.36 3.30
C THR A 15 8.21 -2.58 3.18
N LEU A 16 7.43 -1.53 2.94
CA LEU A 16 5.99 -1.65 2.76
C LEU A 16 5.65 -2.27 1.40
N ILE A 17 6.35 -1.92 0.34
CA ILE A 17 6.19 -2.55 -0.98
C ILE A 17 6.46 -4.05 -0.88
N ASP A 18 7.52 -4.46 -0.18
CA ASP A 18 7.82 -5.87 0.03
C ASP A 18 6.76 -6.57 0.90
N ALA A 19 6.24 -5.89 1.93
CA ALA A 19 5.11 -6.41 2.71
C ALA A 19 3.84 -6.58 1.86
N LEU A 20 3.53 -5.63 0.97
CA LEU A 20 2.41 -5.69 0.03
C LEU A 20 2.58 -6.82 -1.00
N ARG A 21 3.80 -7.04 -1.48
CA ARG A 21 4.13 -8.17 -2.37
C ARG A 21 4.04 -9.51 -1.65
N GLY A 22 4.35 -9.52 -0.36
CA GLY A 22 4.27 -10.68 0.52
C GLY A 22 2.82 -11.04 0.90
N CYS A 23 1.92 -10.06 1.00
CA CYS A 23 0.52 -10.27 1.32
C CYS A 23 -0.18 -11.12 0.24
N ARG A 24 -0.48 -12.37 0.58
CA ARG A 24 -1.24 -13.28 -0.30
C ARG A 24 -2.72 -13.33 0.02
N ASP A 25 -3.07 -12.94 1.24
CA ASP A 25 -4.41 -13.03 1.82
C ASP A 25 -4.89 -11.69 2.38
N VAL A 26 -6.22 -11.49 2.35
CA VAL A 26 -6.91 -10.35 2.98
C VAL A 26 -6.52 -10.18 4.44
N LYS A 27 -6.30 -11.29 5.17
CA LYS A 27 -5.95 -11.26 6.59
C LYS A 27 -4.62 -10.56 6.84
N GLU A 28 -3.62 -10.82 6.00
CA GLU A 28 -2.32 -10.15 6.10
C GLU A 28 -2.45 -8.68 5.72
N LEU A 29 -3.28 -8.37 4.73
CA LEU A 29 -3.54 -7.00 4.29
C LEU A 29 -4.27 -6.18 5.37
N LYS A 30 -5.28 -6.75 6.04
CA LYS A 30 -5.97 -6.15 7.18
C LYS A 30 -5.06 -6.02 8.40
N ALA A 31 -4.19 -7.00 8.65
CA ALA A 31 -3.19 -6.90 9.72
C ALA A 31 -2.18 -5.77 9.43
N LEU A 32 -1.76 -5.61 8.17
CA LEU A 32 -0.91 -4.49 7.74
C LEU A 32 -1.64 -3.16 7.95
N GLU A 33 -2.91 -3.08 7.56
CA GLU A 33 -3.76 -1.89 7.76
C GLU A 33 -3.91 -1.52 9.22
N GLN A 34 -4.20 -2.48 10.10
CA GLN A 34 -4.29 -2.23 11.54
C GLN A 34 -2.97 -1.76 12.14
N ARG A 35 -1.84 -2.32 11.68
CA ARG A 35 -0.51 -1.87 12.13
C ARG A 35 -0.19 -0.47 11.66
N LEU A 36 -0.59 -0.11 10.45
CA LEU A 36 -0.47 1.26 9.95
C LEU A 36 -1.41 2.20 10.72
N ALA A 37 -2.67 1.83 10.92
CA ALA A 37 -3.65 2.62 11.68
C ALA A 37 -3.21 2.86 13.14
N SER A 38 -2.44 1.93 13.71
CA SER A 38 -1.83 2.08 15.04
C SER A 38 -0.66 3.09 15.06
N THR A 39 -0.14 3.47 13.89
CA THR A 39 0.85 4.53 13.73
C THR A 39 0.11 5.83 13.46
N THR A 40 0.05 6.71 14.46
CA THR A 40 -0.56 8.04 14.36
C THR A 40 -0.12 8.73 13.06
N ASP A 41 -1.10 9.14 12.24
CA ASP A 41 -0.95 9.85 10.94
C ASP A 41 -0.71 8.98 9.68
N ALA A 42 -0.88 7.66 9.74
CA ALA A 42 -0.83 6.84 8.53
C ALA A 42 -2.14 6.96 7.70
N PRO A 43 -2.09 7.39 6.43
CA PRO A 43 -3.25 7.36 5.55
C PRO A 43 -3.71 5.91 5.28
N PRO A 44 -4.98 5.71 4.88
CA PRO A 44 -5.53 4.39 4.63
C PRO A 44 -4.74 3.66 3.54
N LEU A 45 -4.66 2.33 3.68
CA LEU A 45 -3.82 1.48 2.83
C LEU A 45 -4.21 1.59 1.35
N PHE A 46 -5.50 1.82 1.09
CA PHE A 46 -6.05 2.16 -0.22
C PHE A 46 -5.33 3.34 -0.89
N THR A 47 -5.14 4.45 -0.16
CA THR A 47 -4.48 5.65 -0.69
C THR A 47 -3.02 5.37 -0.99
N TRP A 48 -2.32 4.63 -0.12
CA TRP A 48 -0.94 4.22 -0.37
C TRP A 48 -0.79 3.33 -1.60
N ILE A 49 -1.68 2.36 -1.80
CA ILE A 49 -1.64 1.51 -3.00
C ILE A 49 -1.84 2.37 -4.26
N CYS A 50 -2.76 3.33 -4.21
CA CYS A 50 -2.97 4.29 -5.30
C CYS A 50 -1.70 5.13 -5.56
N ASP A 51 -1.08 5.67 -4.53
CA ASP A 51 0.15 6.47 -4.65
C ASP A 51 1.32 5.63 -5.19
N LEU A 52 1.50 4.40 -4.71
CA LEU A 52 2.52 3.48 -5.20
C LEU A 52 2.28 3.08 -6.67
N LEU A 53 1.01 2.96 -7.08
CA LEU A 53 0.64 2.71 -8.47
C LEU A 53 0.99 3.90 -9.36
N VAL A 54 0.65 5.12 -8.93
CA VAL A 54 0.98 6.37 -9.64
C VAL A 54 2.50 6.54 -9.73
N ALA A 55 3.22 6.26 -8.64
CA ALA A 55 4.67 6.30 -8.56
C ALA A 55 5.37 5.14 -9.32
N ARG A 56 4.60 4.21 -9.92
CA ARG A 56 5.09 3.02 -10.63
C ARG A 56 6.02 2.13 -9.79
N ARG A 57 5.84 2.12 -8.47
CA ARG A 57 6.56 1.29 -7.51
C ARG A 57 6.02 -0.14 -7.45
N ILE A 58 4.75 -0.32 -7.78
CA ILE A 58 4.07 -1.61 -7.85
C ILE A 58 3.47 -1.84 -9.25
N SER A 59 3.23 -3.11 -9.59
CA SER A 59 2.60 -3.45 -10.87
C SER A 59 1.09 -3.19 -10.83
N ARG A 60 0.50 -2.88 -11.99
CA ARG A 60 -0.95 -2.70 -12.16
C ARG A 60 -1.75 -3.91 -11.67
N GLY A 61 -1.25 -5.12 -11.94
CA GLY A 61 -1.87 -6.37 -11.48
C GLY A 61 -1.83 -6.54 -9.97
N LEU A 62 -0.70 -6.19 -9.33
CA LEU A 62 -0.59 -6.23 -7.87
C LEU A 62 -1.53 -5.21 -7.22
N ALA A 63 -1.55 -3.97 -7.73
CA ALA A 63 -2.44 -2.94 -7.24
C ALA A 63 -3.92 -3.34 -7.38
N ALA A 64 -4.33 -3.84 -8.55
CA ALA A 64 -5.71 -4.29 -8.78
C ALA A 64 -6.11 -5.43 -7.82
N ARG A 65 -5.22 -6.39 -7.60
CA ARG A 65 -5.47 -7.47 -6.62
C ARG A 65 -5.62 -6.91 -5.22
N LEU A 66 -4.66 -6.12 -4.74
CA LEU A 66 -4.70 -5.55 -3.38
C LEU A 66 -5.95 -4.68 -3.14
N LEU A 67 -6.32 -3.84 -4.11
CA LEU A 67 -7.52 -3.01 -4.05
C LEU A 67 -8.79 -3.87 -4.05
N PHE A 68 -8.81 -4.94 -4.83
CA PHE A 68 -9.92 -5.89 -4.84
C PHE A 68 -10.05 -6.64 -3.51
N GLU A 69 -8.94 -7.11 -2.93
CA GLU A 69 -8.90 -7.79 -1.63
C GLU A 69 -9.32 -6.85 -0.49
N LEU A 70 -8.89 -5.57 -0.52
CA LEU A 70 -9.36 -4.55 0.41
C LEU A 70 -10.86 -4.32 0.30
N HIS A 71 -11.40 -4.28 -0.91
CA HIS A 71 -12.82 -4.00 -1.14
C HIS A 71 -13.73 -5.20 -0.81
N ASN A 72 -13.33 -6.42 -1.18
CA ASN A 72 -14.13 -7.62 -0.93
C ASN A 72 -13.92 -8.20 0.47
N GLY A 73 -12.75 -7.96 1.07
CA GLY A 73 -12.41 -8.39 2.41
C GLY A 73 -13.25 -7.75 3.51
N ASP A 74 -14.04 -6.72 3.18
CA ASP A 74 -14.96 -6.03 4.09
C ASP A 74 -16.39 -6.56 4.04
N SER A 75 -16.71 -7.51 3.14
CA SER A 75 -18.07 -8.04 2.94
C SER A 75 -18.38 -9.38 3.63
N THR A 76 -17.60 -9.80 4.63
CA THR A 76 -17.91 -10.99 5.47
C THR A 76 -17.61 -10.77 6.94
#